data_AF-X1J1I9-F1
#
_entry.id   AF-X1J1I9-F1
#
_cell.length_a   1.000
_cell.length_b   1.000
_cell.length_c   1.000
_cell.angle_alpha   90.00
_cell.angle_beta   90.00
_cell.angle_gamma   90.00
#
_symmetry.space_group_name_H-M   'P 1'
#
loop_
_entity.id
_entity.type
_entity.pdbx_description
1 polymer ?
#
loop_
_entity_poly.entity_id
_entity_poly.type
_entity_poly.pdbx_seq_one_letter_code
_entity_poly.pdbx_strand_id
1 'polypeptide(L)'
;FMFVSGLIALGVYIIYFLRNLRHYSQEKVRNTGDIEDDIKFNERESMELQRSSKVKKIFLASIGLVFIFIGGELLILSAGQIIDILHIPEAFFGFVIIGFVTNVEEITLVLKSIKKKSVDIGFGGMIGKLIWNLTITFGISGVIMMNISFKLILLLNWLILLIIILYFNLSSRREKFTKKDGLILLVIFIVFIIINVFFAEI
;
A
#
# COMPACT_ATOMS: atom_id res chain seq x y z
N PHE A 1 18.15 -10.60 -12.40
CA PHE A 1 16.88 -10.00 -12.86
C PHE A 1 16.23 -9.15 -11.77
N MET A 2 15.89 -9.73 -10.60
CA MET A 2 15.20 -9.00 -9.52
C MET A 2 15.92 -7.77 -8.98
N PHE A 3 17.25 -7.82 -8.82
CA PHE A 3 18.04 -6.65 -8.42
C PHE A 3 17.90 -5.48 -9.39
N VAL A 4 17.99 -5.76 -10.70
CA VAL A 4 17.87 -4.74 -11.75
C VAL A 4 16.45 -4.17 -11.80
N SER A 5 15.42 -5.01 -11.73
CA SER A 5 14.03 -4.53 -11.66
C SER A 5 13.75 -3.73 -10.39
N GLY A 6 14.39 -4.08 -9.27
CA GLY A 6 14.29 -3.34 -8.00
C GLY A 6 14.88 -1.93 -8.11
N LEU A 7 16.07 -1.80 -8.70
CA LEU A 7 16.68 -0.50 -8.99
C LEU A 7 15.84 0.35 -9.96
N ILE A 8 15.27 -0.28 -11.00
CA ILE A 8 14.37 0.40 -11.94
C ILE A 8 13.13 0.93 -11.21
N ALA A 9 12.49 0.13 -10.35
CA ALA A 9 11.32 0.54 -9.59
C ALA A 9 11.61 1.75 -8.68
N LEU A 10 12.76 1.74 -8.00
CA LEU A 10 13.22 2.88 -7.19
C LEU A 10 13.49 4.13 -8.05
N GLY A 11 14.13 3.96 -9.20
CA GLY A 11 14.37 5.04 -10.16
C GLY A 11 13.08 5.67 -10.69
N VAL A 12 12.09 4.84 -11.06
CA VAL A 12 10.76 5.29 -11.48
C VAL A 12 10.06 6.07 -10.37
N TYR A 13 10.14 5.60 -9.12
CA TYR A 13 9.59 6.33 -7.98
C TYR A 13 10.25 7.69 -7.79
N ILE A 14 11.58 7.78 -7.85
CA ILE A 14 12.31 9.05 -7.71
C ILE A 14 11.86 10.04 -8.79
N ILE A 15 11.75 9.59 -10.05
CA ILE A 15 11.27 10.44 -11.15
C ILE A 15 9.82 10.88 -10.92
N TYR A 16 8.94 9.95 -10.54
CA TYR A 16 7.55 10.24 -10.22
C TYR A 16 7.44 11.26 -9.08
N PHE A 17 8.19 11.05 -8.00
CA PHE A 17 8.21 11.90 -6.82
C PHE A 17 8.70 13.31 -7.16
N LEU A 18 9.80 13.44 -7.91
CA LEU A 18 10.32 14.73 -8.37
C LEU A 18 9.32 15.46 -9.28
N ARG A 19 8.65 14.74 -10.19
CA ARG A 19 7.61 15.30 -11.06
C ARG A 19 6.40 15.74 -10.24
N ASN A 20 5.98 14.93 -9.27
CA ASN A 20 4.82 15.20 -8.44
C ASN A 20 5.07 16.40 -7.51
N LEU A 21 6.27 16.54 -6.95
CA LEU A 21 6.67 17.75 -6.18
C LEU A 21 6.50 19.03 -7.00
N ARG A 22 6.80 18.96 -8.31
CA ARG A 22 6.63 20.09 -9.23
C ARG A 22 5.17 20.42 -9.53
N HIS A 23 4.27 19.44 -9.53
CA HIS A 23 2.82 19.65 -9.73
C HIS A 23 2.09 20.06 -8.44
N TYR A 24 2.47 19.49 -7.28
CA TYR A 24 1.87 19.81 -5.99
C TYR A 24 2.03 21.29 -5.60
N SER A 25 3.15 21.91 -6.00
CA SER A 25 3.39 23.35 -5.82
C SER A 25 2.43 24.24 -6.62
N GLN A 26 1.80 23.75 -7.69
CA GLN A 26 0.94 24.52 -8.58
C GLN A 26 -0.56 24.35 -8.22
N GLU A 27 -0.96 23.18 -7.73
CA GLU A 27 -2.35 22.86 -7.39
C GLU A 27 -2.79 23.37 -6.01
N LYS A 28 -1.84 23.54 -5.07
CA LYS A 28 -2.08 24.12 -3.73
C LYS A 28 -2.64 25.57 -3.77
N VAL A 29 -2.45 26.29 -4.88
CA VAL A 29 -2.95 27.67 -5.07
C VAL A 29 -4.42 27.68 -5.54
N ARG A 30 -4.98 26.55 -6.01
CA ARG A 30 -6.28 26.50 -6.69
C ARG A 30 -7.44 25.93 -5.85
N ASN A 31 -7.18 25.06 -4.87
CA ASN A 31 -8.22 24.38 -4.05
C ASN A 31 -8.13 24.70 -2.55
N THR A 32 -7.84 25.94 -2.19
CA THR A 32 -7.57 26.37 -0.80
C THR A 32 -8.73 26.15 0.19
N GLY A 33 -9.99 26.02 -0.29
CA GLY A 33 -11.17 25.88 0.57
C GLY A 33 -11.36 24.50 1.23
N ASP A 34 -11.26 23.40 0.49
CA ASP A 34 -11.48 22.03 1.03
C ASP A 34 -10.26 21.49 1.80
N ILE A 35 -9.07 22.02 1.49
CA ILE A 35 -7.81 21.64 2.15
C ILE A 35 -7.72 22.28 3.55
N GLU A 36 -8.41 23.41 3.78
CA GLU A 36 -8.31 24.19 5.03
C GLU A 36 -8.87 23.45 6.26
N ASP A 37 -9.95 22.68 6.10
CA ASP A 37 -10.57 21.96 7.23
C ASP A 37 -9.78 20.70 7.63
N ASP A 38 -9.18 20.00 6.66
CA ASP A 38 -8.31 18.84 6.93
C ASP A 38 -6.90 19.26 7.38
N ILE A 39 -6.37 20.40 6.91
CA ILE A 39 -5.19 21.03 7.49
C ILE A 39 -5.47 21.43 8.93
N LYS A 40 -6.62 22.06 9.25
CA LYS A 40 -6.97 22.42 10.63
C LYS A 40 -7.11 21.21 11.55
N PHE A 41 -7.60 20.06 11.06
CA PHE A 41 -7.66 18.83 11.85
C PHE A 41 -6.27 18.25 12.13
N ASN A 42 -5.44 18.09 11.09
CA ASN A 42 -4.05 17.64 11.24
C ASN A 42 -3.22 18.65 12.04
N GLU A 43 -3.48 19.95 11.94
CA GLU A 43 -2.85 21.03 12.71
C GLU A 43 -3.30 20.99 14.17
N ARG A 44 -4.56 20.69 14.50
CA ARG A 44 -4.99 20.54 15.91
C ARG A 44 -4.33 19.31 16.56
N GLU A 45 -4.30 18.18 15.87
CA GLU A 45 -3.62 16.96 16.34
C GLU A 45 -2.10 17.17 16.43
N SER A 46 -1.49 17.82 15.42
CA SER A 46 -0.06 18.13 15.43
C SER A 46 0.31 19.26 16.40
N MET A 47 -0.56 20.23 16.69
CA MET A 47 -0.37 21.25 17.73
C MET A 47 -0.42 20.64 19.14
N GLU A 48 -1.32 19.69 19.41
CA GLU A 48 -1.32 18.92 20.67
C GLU A 48 -0.03 18.10 20.79
N LEU A 49 0.40 17.43 19.72
CA LEU A 49 1.69 16.73 19.69
C LEU A 49 2.85 17.71 19.86
N GLN A 50 2.86 18.87 19.19
CA GLN A 50 3.96 19.86 19.21
C GLN A 50 4.11 20.57 20.54
N ARG A 51 3.06 20.63 21.36
CA ARG A 51 3.13 21.07 22.77
C ARG A 51 3.87 20.06 23.66
N SER A 52 4.03 18.81 23.22
CA SER A 52 4.83 17.80 23.89
C SER A 52 6.33 17.96 23.57
N SER A 53 7.17 17.81 24.61
CA SER A 53 8.63 17.86 24.50
C SER A 53 9.16 17.04 23.31
N LYS A 54 10.09 17.63 22.52
CA LYS A 54 10.76 16.95 21.40
C LYS A 54 11.37 15.61 21.82
N VAL A 55 11.89 15.54 23.05
CA VAL A 55 12.46 14.31 23.63
C VAL A 55 11.38 13.24 23.79
N LYS A 56 10.19 13.60 24.27
CA LYS A 56 9.07 12.67 24.44
C LYS A 56 8.59 12.12 23.09
N LYS A 57 8.57 12.93 22.03
CA LYS A 57 8.22 12.46 20.68
C LYS A 57 9.22 11.45 20.14
N ILE A 58 10.51 11.76 20.22
CA ILE A 58 11.58 10.87 19.75
C ILE A 58 11.53 9.57 20.56
N PHE A 59 11.34 9.65 21.88
CA PHE A 59 11.21 8.49 22.74
C PHE A 59 10.01 7.60 22.36
N LEU A 60 8.81 8.19 22.19
CA LEU A 60 7.63 7.45 21.75
C LEU A 60 7.81 6.84 20.36
N ALA A 61 8.44 7.56 19.42
CA ALA A 61 8.71 7.06 18.08
C ALA A 61 9.67 5.86 18.09
N SER A 62 10.75 5.94 18.88
CA SER A 62 11.69 4.84 19.04
C SER A 62 11.04 3.60 19.66
N ILE A 63 10.21 3.79 20.69
CA ILE A 63 9.43 2.69 21.28
C ILE A 63 8.49 2.08 20.24
N GLY A 64 7.74 2.92 19.51
CA GLY A 64 6.84 2.44 18.45
C GLY A 64 7.59 1.62 17.40
N LEU A 65 8.78 2.05 16.99
CA LEU A 65 9.62 1.32 16.04
C LEU A 65 10.00 -0.07 16.56
N VAL A 66 10.41 -0.17 17.84
CA VAL A 66 10.75 -1.44 18.49
C VAL A 66 9.54 -2.36 18.54
N PHE A 67 8.38 -1.83 18.90
CA PHE A 67 7.13 -2.61 18.94
C PHE A 67 6.70 -3.09 17.56
N ILE A 68 6.87 -2.29 16.51
CA ILE A 68 6.59 -2.70 15.13
C ILE A 68 7.53 -3.83 14.71
N PHE A 69 8.82 -3.72 15.03
CA PHE A 69 9.80 -4.76 14.72
C PHE A 69 9.46 -6.08 15.40
N ILE A 70 9.26 -6.06 16.72
CA ILE A 70 8.92 -7.24 17.51
C ILE A 70 7.56 -7.80 17.07
N GLY A 71 6.56 -6.95 16.89
CA GLY A 71 5.23 -7.34 16.44
C GLY A 71 5.26 -8.03 15.08
N GLY A 72 6.03 -7.50 14.13
CA GLY A 72 6.22 -8.11 12.82
C GLY A 72 6.85 -9.51 12.89
N GLU A 73 7.90 -9.67 13.69
CA GLU A 73 8.57 -10.96 13.88
C GLU A 73 7.64 -11.99 14.54
N LEU A 74 6.94 -11.61 15.61
CA LEU A 74 5.96 -12.47 16.27
C LEU A 74 4.81 -12.89 15.34
N LEU A 75 4.33 -11.97 14.50
CA LEU A 75 3.29 -12.28 13.51
C LEU A 75 3.75 -13.34 12.52
N ILE A 76 4.98 -13.23 12.00
CA ILE A 76 5.53 -14.21 11.04
C ILE A 76 5.76 -15.57 11.71
N LEU A 77 6.28 -15.59 12.94
CA LEU A 77 6.50 -16.84 13.68
C LEU A 77 5.18 -17.56 14.01
N SER A 78 4.21 -16.81 14.52
CA SER A 78 2.89 -17.36 14.87
C SER A 78 2.14 -17.81 13.61
N ALA A 79 2.29 -17.07 12.52
CA ALA A 79 1.76 -17.45 11.21
C ALA A 79 2.27 -18.80 10.74
N GLY A 80 3.59 -19.03 10.80
CA GLY A 80 4.19 -20.31 10.41
C GLY A 80 3.59 -21.48 11.17
N GLN A 81 3.44 -21.34 12.49
CA GLN A 81 2.81 -22.38 13.32
C GLN A 81 1.35 -22.65 12.93
N ILE A 82 0.58 -21.61 12.59
CA ILE A 82 -0.81 -21.75 12.15
C ILE A 82 -0.89 -22.45 10.79
N ILE A 83 0.00 -22.10 9.86
CA ILE A 83 0.15 -22.74 8.55
C ILE A 83 0.41 -24.24 8.73
N ASP A 84 1.37 -24.61 9.59
CA ASP A 84 1.74 -26.00 9.86
C ASP A 84 0.59 -26.81 10.47
N ILE A 85 -0.15 -26.22 11.41
CA ILE A 85 -1.27 -26.91 12.08
C ILE A 85 -2.45 -27.07 11.12
N LEU A 86 -2.82 -26.01 10.41
CA LEU A 86 -4.02 -25.99 9.56
C LEU A 86 -3.77 -26.54 8.14
N HIS A 87 -2.52 -26.86 7.80
CA HIS A 87 -2.10 -27.32 6.46
C HIS A 87 -2.60 -26.37 5.36
N ILE A 88 -2.57 -25.06 5.64
CA ILE A 88 -2.98 -24.02 4.70
C ILE A 88 -1.78 -23.67 3.81
N PRO A 89 -1.97 -23.38 2.52
CA PRO A 89 -0.85 -22.99 1.66
C PRO A 89 -0.17 -21.72 2.15
N GLU A 90 1.16 -21.73 2.25
CA GLU A 90 1.95 -20.55 2.63
C GLU A 90 1.62 -19.33 1.75
N ALA A 91 1.35 -19.57 0.46
CA ALA A 91 0.92 -18.55 -0.48
C ALA A 91 -0.40 -17.89 -0.06
N PHE A 92 -1.39 -18.67 0.39
CA PHE A 92 -2.66 -18.12 0.88
C PHE A 92 -2.40 -17.15 2.05
N PHE A 93 -1.56 -17.57 3.00
CA PHE A 93 -1.22 -16.76 4.16
C PHE A 93 -0.54 -15.45 3.75
N GLY A 94 0.47 -15.51 2.87
CA GLY A 94 1.20 -14.35 2.38
C GLY A 94 0.32 -13.37 1.58
N PHE A 95 -0.45 -13.87 0.61
CA PHE A 95 -1.26 -13.00 -0.24
C PHE A 95 -2.49 -12.44 0.46
N VAL A 96 -3.15 -13.24 1.32
CA VAL A 96 -4.43 -12.85 1.93
C VAL A 96 -4.24 -12.26 3.31
N ILE A 97 -3.56 -12.96 4.22
CA ILE A 97 -3.48 -12.53 5.63
C ILE A 97 -2.49 -11.39 5.78
N ILE A 98 -1.24 -11.54 5.32
CA ILE A 98 -0.25 -10.46 5.39
C ILE A 98 -0.68 -9.27 4.52
N GLY A 99 -1.21 -9.54 3.32
CA GLY A 99 -1.81 -8.52 2.47
C GLY A 99 -2.91 -7.75 3.20
N PHE A 100 -3.85 -8.43 3.87
CA PHE A 100 -4.91 -7.75 4.61
C PHE A 100 -4.35 -6.91 5.76
N VAL A 101 -3.48 -7.50 6.61
CA VAL A 101 -2.92 -6.83 7.79
C VAL A 101 -2.19 -5.54 7.42
N THR A 102 -1.40 -5.57 6.35
CA THR A 102 -0.67 -4.37 5.89
C THR A 102 -1.60 -3.25 5.39
N ASN A 103 -2.83 -3.59 4.96
CA ASN A 103 -3.77 -2.62 4.40
C ASN A 103 -4.88 -2.16 5.38
N VAL A 104 -4.92 -2.69 6.61
CA VAL A 104 -5.95 -2.34 7.61
C VAL A 104 -5.96 -0.84 7.93
N GLU A 105 -4.79 -0.24 8.06
CA GLU A 105 -4.67 1.19 8.36
C GLU A 105 -5.24 2.05 7.23
N GLU A 106 -5.02 1.66 5.97
CA GLU A 106 -5.58 2.38 4.82
C GLU A 106 -7.09 2.31 4.78
N ILE A 107 -7.66 1.12 5.00
CA ILE A 107 -9.11 0.97 5.07
C ILE A 107 -9.68 1.90 6.15
N THR A 108 -9.01 1.97 7.31
CA THR A 108 -9.40 2.85 8.41
C THR A 108 -9.33 4.33 8.03
N LEU A 109 -8.28 4.76 7.33
CA LEU A 109 -8.12 6.14 6.86
C LEU A 109 -9.20 6.50 5.84
N VAL A 110 -9.48 5.62 4.88
CA VAL A 110 -10.52 5.83 3.86
C VAL A 110 -11.90 5.91 4.53
N LEU A 111 -12.22 5.02 5.47
CA LEU A 111 -13.49 5.07 6.21
C LEU A 111 -13.64 6.36 7.01
N LYS A 112 -12.57 6.85 7.65
CA LYS A 112 -12.60 8.15 8.34
C LYS A 112 -12.84 9.31 7.38
N SER A 113 -12.22 9.28 6.20
CA SER A 113 -12.39 10.32 5.18
C SER A 113 -13.83 10.39 4.65
N ILE A 114 -14.47 9.23 4.45
CA ILE A 114 -15.88 9.13 4.06
C ILE A 114 -16.78 9.75 5.12
N LYS A 115 -16.55 9.42 6.41
CA LYS A 115 -17.32 10.00 7.52
C LYS A 115 -17.20 11.53 7.60
N LYS A 116 -16.05 12.07 7.22
CA LYS A 116 -15.77 13.51 7.20
C LYS A 116 -16.20 14.22 5.91
N LYS A 117 -16.75 13.49 4.93
CA LYS A 117 -17.07 13.98 3.58
C LYS A 117 -15.85 14.45 2.76
N SER A 118 -14.64 14.09 3.18
CA SER A 118 -13.37 14.37 2.48
C SER A 118 -12.88 13.16 1.68
N VAL A 119 -13.75 12.57 0.85
CA VAL A 119 -13.46 11.29 0.16
C VAL A 119 -12.28 11.41 -0.80
N ASP A 120 -12.14 12.56 -1.48
CA ASP A 120 -11.07 12.77 -2.46
C ASP A 120 -9.68 12.75 -1.82
N ILE A 121 -9.56 13.30 -0.61
CA ILE A 121 -8.30 13.32 0.14
C ILE A 121 -7.96 11.91 0.64
N GLY A 122 -8.94 11.17 1.16
CA GLY A 122 -8.74 9.78 1.58
C GLY A 122 -8.36 8.86 0.42
N PHE A 123 -9.00 9.04 -0.73
CA PHE A 123 -8.73 8.29 -1.94
C PHE A 123 -7.34 8.60 -2.53
N GLY A 124 -6.96 9.89 -2.56
CA GLY A 124 -5.62 10.31 -2.96
C GLY A 124 -4.52 9.74 -2.06
N GLY A 125 -4.76 9.71 -0.74
CA GLY A 125 -3.86 9.07 0.23
C GLY A 125 -3.72 7.56 0.01
N MET A 126 -4.81 6.87 -0.28
CA MET A 126 -4.82 5.44 -0.60
C MET A 126 -4.01 5.14 -1.88
N ILE A 127 -4.22 5.92 -2.96
CA ILE A 127 -3.45 5.78 -4.20
C ILE A 127 -1.96 6.05 -3.96
N GLY A 128 -1.63 7.08 -3.17
CA GLY A 128 -0.24 7.40 -2.83
C GLY A 128 0.47 6.24 -2.13
N LYS A 129 -0.20 5.58 -1.18
CA LYS A 129 0.32 4.38 -0.52
C LYS A 129 0.43 3.18 -1.46
N LEU A 130 -0.49 3.00 -2.40
CA LEU A 130 -0.39 1.96 -3.42
C LEU A 130 0.85 2.15 -4.30
N ILE A 131 1.11 3.38 -4.75
CA ILE A 131 2.32 3.71 -5.53
C ILE A 131 3.58 3.43 -4.68
N TRP A 132 3.60 3.88 -3.43
CA TRP A 132 4.71 3.62 -2.50
C TRP A 132 5.02 2.13 -2.37
N ASN A 133 3.98 1.31 -2.12
CA ASN A 133 4.15 -0.13 -1.97
C ASN A 133 4.62 -0.79 -3.27
N LEU A 134 4.05 -0.41 -4.41
CA LEU A 134 4.41 -0.95 -5.72
C LEU A 134 5.85 -0.63 -6.12
N THR A 135 6.39 0.52 -5.70
CA THR A 135 7.73 0.95 -6.14
C THR A 135 8.80 0.80 -5.07
N ILE A 136 8.59 1.35 -3.87
CA ILE A 136 9.62 1.36 -2.82
C ILE A 136 9.70 0.01 -2.14
N THR A 137 8.58 -0.51 -1.64
CA THR A 137 8.58 -1.77 -0.91
C THR A 137 9.11 -2.90 -1.80
N PHE A 138 8.54 -3.08 -3.01
CA PHE A 138 9.07 -4.07 -3.96
C PHE A 138 10.48 -3.73 -4.47
N GLY A 139 10.81 -2.46 -4.66
CA GLY A 139 12.13 -2.01 -5.11
C GLY A 139 13.23 -2.40 -4.13
N ILE A 140 13.02 -2.11 -2.85
CA ILE A 140 13.92 -2.48 -1.75
C ILE A 140 13.97 -4.01 -1.61
N SER A 141 12.83 -4.70 -1.61
CA SER A 141 12.80 -6.17 -1.55
C SER A 141 13.60 -6.82 -2.68
N GLY A 142 13.48 -6.32 -3.91
CA GLY A 142 14.23 -6.83 -5.06
C GLY A 142 15.74 -6.56 -5.00
N VAL A 143 16.15 -5.44 -4.35
CA VAL A 143 17.56 -5.12 -4.11
C VAL A 143 18.16 -6.03 -3.02
N ILE A 144 17.41 -6.28 -1.95
CA ILE A 144 17.86 -7.11 -0.82
C ILE A 144 17.87 -8.60 -1.22
N MET A 145 16.81 -9.10 -1.85
CA MET A 145 16.68 -10.50 -2.25
C MET A 145 17.18 -10.73 -3.68
N MET A 146 18.50 -10.66 -3.85
CA MET A 146 19.15 -10.71 -5.16
C MET A 146 18.99 -12.06 -5.90
N ASN A 147 18.68 -13.15 -5.19
CA ASN A 147 18.87 -14.53 -5.70
C ASN A 147 17.60 -15.41 -5.69
N ILE A 148 16.42 -14.82 -5.91
CA ILE A 148 15.18 -15.60 -6.08
C ILE A 148 15.07 -16.09 -7.53
N SER A 149 14.83 -17.39 -7.70
CA SER A 149 14.61 -18.01 -9.01
C SER A 149 13.32 -17.51 -9.66
N PHE A 150 13.37 -17.21 -10.96
CA PHE A 150 12.20 -16.81 -11.72
C PHE A 150 11.22 -17.98 -11.82
N LYS A 151 10.02 -17.82 -11.23
CA LYS A 151 8.93 -18.78 -11.27
C LYS A 151 7.83 -18.30 -12.22
N LEU A 152 7.15 -19.23 -12.90
CA LEU A 152 6.04 -18.92 -13.82
C LEU A 152 4.92 -18.11 -13.13
N ILE A 153 4.70 -18.35 -11.83
CA ILE A 153 3.75 -17.60 -11.00
C ILE A 153 4.05 -16.09 -10.95
N LEU A 154 5.33 -15.68 -10.99
CA LEU A 154 5.71 -14.27 -10.98
C LEU A 154 5.28 -13.57 -12.28
N LEU A 155 5.36 -14.28 -13.42
CA LEU A 155 4.92 -13.77 -14.70
C LEU A 155 3.39 -13.60 -14.75
N LEU A 156 2.66 -14.57 -14.18
CA LEU A 156 1.21 -14.51 -14.09
C LEU A 156 0.74 -13.34 -13.20
N ASN A 157 1.44 -13.11 -12.08
CA ASN A 157 1.18 -11.97 -11.20
C ASN A 157 1.43 -10.63 -11.90
N TRP A 158 2.49 -10.54 -12.71
CA TRP A 158 2.77 -9.35 -13.51
C TRP A 158 1.70 -9.07 -14.58
N LEU A 159 1.16 -10.13 -15.20
CA LEU A 159 0.06 -10.02 -16.16
C LEU A 159 -1.22 -9.51 -15.48
N ILE A 160 -1.55 -10.04 -14.30
CA ILE A 160 -2.73 -9.59 -13.54
C ILE A 160 -2.59 -8.12 -13.14
N LEU A 161 -1.40 -7.69 -12.68
CA LEU A 161 -1.12 -6.27 -12.41
C LEU A 161 -1.30 -5.40 -13.66
N LEU A 162 -0.84 -5.86 -14.82
CA LEU A 162 -1.01 -5.13 -16.09
C LEU A 162 -2.49 -4.99 -16.46
N ILE A 163 -3.30 -6.04 -16.25
CA ILE A 163 -4.76 -5.99 -16.46
C ILE A 163 -5.41 -4.96 -15.53
N ILE A 164 -5.01 -4.93 -14.24
CA ILE A 164 -5.54 -3.97 -13.27
C ILE A 164 -5.18 -2.53 -13.68
N ILE A 165 -3.94 -2.27 -14.09
CA ILE A 165 -3.49 -0.95 -14.54
C ILE A 165 -4.26 -0.52 -15.80
N LEU A 166 -4.44 -1.43 -16.76
CA LEU A 166 -5.19 -1.14 -17.98
C LEU A 166 -6.67 -0.84 -17.68
N TYR A 167 -7.28 -1.64 -16.79
CA TYR A 167 -8.65 -1.41 -16.32
C TYR A 167 -8.77 -0.04 -15.65
N PHE A 168 -7.84 0.29 -14.75
CA PHE A 168 -7.83 1.58 -14.07
C PHE A 168 -7.67 2.74 -15.05
N ASN A 169 -6.81 2.61 -16.07
CA ASN A 169 -6.63 3.64 -17.10
C ASN A 169 -7.94 3.87 -17.91
N LEU A 170 -8.63 2.79 -18.28
CA LEU A 170 -9.91 2.87 -18.99
C LEU A 170 -11.02 3.46 -18.09
N SER A 171 -11.05 3.07 -16.82
CA SER A 171 -12.03 3.54 -15.85
C SER A 171 -11.79 5.00 -15.45
N SER A 172 -10.54 5.44 -15.37
CA SER A 172 -10.15 6.82 -15.03
C SER A 172 -10.53 7.83 -16.10
N ARG A 173 -10.90 7.39 -17.32
CA ARG A 173 -11.52 8.24 -18.34
C ARG A 173 -12.98 8.57 -18.03
N ARG A 174 -13.60 7.84 -17.10
CA ARG A 174 -14.92 8.15 -16.57
C ARG A 174 -14.72 9.05 -15.35
N GLU A 175 -15.47 10.14 -15.27
CA GLU A 175 -15.32 11.13 -14.19
C GLU A 175 -15.61 10.56 -12.79
N LYS A 176 -16.26 9.39 -12.69
CA LYS A 176 -16.65 8.78 -11.42
C LYS A 176 -16.47 7.27 -11.44
N PHE A 177 -15.82 6.74 -10.40
CA PHE A 177 -15.80 5.30 -10.12
C PHE A 177 -17.19 4.83 -9.68
N THR A 178 -17.67 3.76 -10.28
CA THR A 178 -18.98 3.18 -10.01
C THR A 178 -18.87 1.94 -9.12
N LYS A 179 -19.98 1.54 -8.49
CA LYS A 179 -20.05 0.28 -7.73
C LYS A 179 -19.68 -0.95 -8.58
N LYS A 180 -19.90 -0.89 -9.90
CA LYS A 180 -19.53 -1.94 -10.84
C LYS A 180 -18.00 -2.09 -10.96
N ASP A 181 -17.27 -0.98 -10.93
CA ASP A 181 -15.80 -1.00 -11.00
C ASP A 181 -15.20 -1.68 -9.77
N GLY A 182 -15.75 -1.39 -8.60
CA GLY A 182 -15.37 -2.08 -7.36
C GLY A 182 -15.66 -3.57 -7.39
N LEU A 183 -16.83 -3.99 -7.91
CA LEU A 183 -17.19 -5.40 -8.04
C LEU A 183 -16.26 -6.14 -9.01
N ILE A 184 -15.91 -5.54 -10.14
CA ILE A 184 -14.99 -6.13 -11.13
C ILE A 184 -13.60 -6.31 -10.51
N LEU A 185 -13.07 -5.30 -9.84
CA LEU A 185 -11.77 -5.38 -9.15
C LEU A 185 -11.76 -6.47 -8.07
N LEU A 186 -12.87 -6.62 -7.33
CA LEU A 186 -13.02 -7.65 -6.32
C LEU A 186 -13.02 -9.06 -6.95
N VAL A 187 -13.71 -9.25 -8.07
CA VAL A 187 -13.67 -10.52 -8.82
C VAL A 187 -12.25 -10.84 -9.30
N ILE A 188 -11.55 -9.86 -9.86
CA ILE A 188 -10.15 -10.03 -10.29
C ILE A 188 -9.26 -10.42 -9.10
N PHE A 189 -9.47 -9.80 -7.94
CA PHE A 189 -8.73 -10.13 -6.71
C PHE A 189 -9.00 -11.56 -6.22
N ILE A 190 -10.26 -12.01 -6.23
CA ILE A 190 -10.61 -13.39 -5.88
C ILE A 190 -9.94 -14.39 -6.85
N VAL A 191 -10.01 -14.12 -8.15
CA VAL A 191 -9.37 -14.96 -9.18
C VAL A 191 -7.85 -14.99 -8.97
N PHE A 192 -7.23 -13.85 -8.66
CA PHE A 192 -5.81 -13.76 -8.33
C PHE A 192 -5.43 -14.66 -7.14
N ILE A 193 -6.23 -14.64 -6.06
CA ILE A 193 -5.99 -15.50 -4.89
C ILE A 193 -6.10 -16.96 -5.29
N ILE A 194 -7.19 -17.36 -5.95
CA ILE A 194 -7.43 -18.76 -6.36
C ILE A 194 -6.23 -19.26 -7.18
N ILE A 195 -5.84 -18.52 -8.22
CA ILE A 195 -4.71 -18.89 -9.08
C ILE A 195 -3.43 -19.04 -8.25
N ASN A 196 -3.10 -18.06 -7.40
CA ASN A 196 -1.85 -18.10 -6.63
C ASN A 196 -1.82 -19.21 -5.59
N VAL A 197 -2.96 -19.55 -5.00
CA VAL A 197 -3.04 -20.60 -3.99
C VAL A 197 -2.92 -21.98 -4.66
N PHE A 198 -3.67 -22.23 -5.74
CA PHE A 198 -3.62 -23.51 -6.46
C PHE A 198 -2.29 -23.76 -7.18
N PHE A 199 -1.68 -22.74 -7.78
CA PHE A 199 -0.40 -22.89 -8.48
C PHE A 199 0.83 -22.77 -7.57
N ALA A 200 0.69 -22.33 -6.31
CA ALA A 200 1.80 -22.35 -5.37
C ALA A 200 2.08 -23.75 -4.80
N GLU A 201 1.11 -24.66 -4.84
CA GLU A 201 1.25 -26.05 -4.38
C GLU A 201 1.85 -27.00 -5.44
N ILE A 202 2.01 -26.55 -6.69
CA ILE A 202 2.53 -27.33 -7.83
C ILE A 202 3.96 -26.86 -8.16
#